data_AF-A0A4R0YL75-F1
#
_entry.id   AF-A0A4R0YL75-F1
#
_cell.length_a   1.000
_cell.length_b   1.000
_cell.length_c   1.000
_cell.angle_alpha   90.00
_cell.angle_beta   90.00
_cell.angle_gamma   90.00
#
_symmetry.space_group_name_H-M   'P 1'
#
loop_
_entity.id
_entity.type
_entity.pdbx_description
1 polymer ?
#
loop_
_entity_poly.entity_id
_entity_poly.type
_entity_poly.pdbx_seq_one_letter_code
_entity_poly.pdbx_strand_id
1 'polypeptide(L)'
;MICRRHAIRCMPLLVAGLLLAGGAQATEAEHIRASQAWLRVLPGDLPAGAYVTLENSGDQPASLRGASSASYTSVMLHKSSTEGGMGRMSIVEDLPIPAHGKAALAPGGYHLMLMKAAAPVKPGDKVKLILRFGDGSTLATDFLARPANASGPDDAAAAQDHGH
;
A
#
# COMPACT_ATOMS: atom_id res chain seq x y z
N MET A 1 79.13 -27.16 -25.27
CA MET A 1 77.89 -27.95 -25.13
C MET A 1 77.50 -27.94 -23.65
N ILE A 2 76.86 -26.89 -23.13
CA ILE A 2 75.41 -26.74 -22.96
C ILE A 2 74.70 -28.02 -22.48
N CYS A 3 74.34 -28.08 -21.20
CA CYS A 3 73.03 -28.58 -20.81
C CYS A 3 72.61 -28.01 -19.44
N ARG A 4 71.88 -26.89 -19.48
CA ARG A 4 71.16 -26.29 -18.35
C ARG A 4 69.92 -27.14 -18.07
N ARG A 5 69.80 -27.75 -16.88
CA ARG A 5 68.52 -28.32 -16.40
C ARG A 5 67.81 -27.27 -15.55
N HIS A 6 66.79 -26.68 -16.13
CA HIS A 6 65.93 -25.67 -15.50
C HIS A 6 64.96 -26.36 -14.54
N ALA A 7 65.00 -25.98 -13.27
CA ALA A 7 64.01 -26.38 -12.27
C ALA A 7 62.70 -25.64 -12.58
N ILE A 8 61.68 -26.39 -13.00
CA ILE A 8 60.34 -25.92 -13.28
C ILE A 8 59.69 -25.56 -11.94
N ARG A 9 59.47 -24.28 -11.69
CA ARG A 9 58.69 -23.78 -10.55
C ARG A 9 57.21 -24.01 -10.84
N CYS A 10 56.59 -24.95 -10.13
CA CYS A 10 55.14 -25.08 -10.06
C CYS A 10 54.54 -23.87 -9.33
N MET A 11 53.92 -22.96 -10.08
CA MET A 11 53.17 -21.83 -9.56
C MET A 11 51.71 -22.27 -9.38
N PRO A 12 51.15 -22.31 -8.16
CA PRO A 12 49.75 -22.71 -7.99
C PRO A 12 48.84 -21.55 -8.44
N LEU A 13 47.99 -21.85 -9.41
CA LEU A 13 46.91 -21.01 -9.90
C LEU A 13 45.81 -20.98 -8.82
N LEU A 14 45.78 -19.93 -8.00
CA LEU A 14 44.73 -19.71 -7.00
C LEU A 14 43.48 -19.17 -7.71
N VAL A 15 42.49 -20.05 -7.91
CA VAL A 15 41.17 -19.71 -8.46
C VAL A 15 40.40 -18.91 -7.38
N ALA A 16 40.20 -17.61 -7.63
CA ALA A 16 39.35 -16.76 -6.81
C ALA A 16 37.88 -17.08 -7.10
N GLY A 17 37.23 -17.84 -6.20
CA GLY A 17 35.79 -18.10 -6.23
C GLY A 17 35.01 -16.83 -5.86
N LEU A 18 34.38 -16.20 -6.86
CA LEU A 18 33.46 -15.09 -6.66
C LEU A 18 32.14 -15.64 -6.08
N LEU A 19 31.97 -15.54 -4.76
CA LEU A 19 30.73 -15.82 -4.06
C LEU A 19 29.68 -14.77 -4.47
N LEU A 20 28.75 -15.15 -5.35
CA LEU A 20 27.52 -14.39 -5.56
C LEU A 20 26.61 -14.58 -4.34
N ALA A 21 26.77 -13.73 -3.32
CA ALA A 21 25.79 -13.56 -2.26
C ALA A 21 24.57 -12.82 -2.83
N GLY A 22 23.63 -13.57 -3.41
CA GLY A 22 22.31 -13.06 -3.76
C GLY A 22 21.53 -12.76 -2.48
N GLY A 23 21.67 -11.56 -1.93
CA GLY A 23 20.83 -11.10 -0.84
C GLY A 23 19.39 -10.93 -1.35
N ALA A 24 18.45 -11.72 -0.82
CA ALA A 24 17.04 -11.45 -0.97
C ALA A 24 16.78 -10.04 -0.42
N GLN A 25 16.56 -9.07 -1.32
CA GLN A 25 16.10 -7.75 -0.93
C GLN A 25 14.67 -7.91 -0.45
N ALA A 26 14.38 -7.45 0.75
CA ALA A 26 13.01 -7.34 1.22
C ALA A 26 12.25 -6.34 0.32
N THR A 27 11.05 -6.73 -0.05
CA THR A 27 10.11 -5.94 -0.84
C THR A 27 9.55 -4.78 -0.03
N GLU A 28 9.01 -3.77 -0.71
CA GLU A 28 8.35 -2.62 -0.08
C GLU A 28 7.28 -3.09 0.92
N ALA A 29 6.37 -3.97 0.49
CA ALA A 29 5.26 -4.45 1.31
C ALA A 29 5.69 -5.15 2.61
N GLU A 30 6.84 -5.83 2.63
CA GLU A 30 7.36 -6.52 3.83
C GLU A 30 7.70 -5.54 4.97
N HIS A 31 7.99 -4.29 4.64
CA HIS A 31 8.29 -3.23 5.59
C HIS A 31 7.10 -2.31 5.89
N ILE A 32 5.97 -2.48 5.20
CA ILE A 32 4.77 -1.68 5.41
C ILE A 32 3.82 -2.34 6.41
N ARG A 33 3.40 -1.56 7.41
CA ARG A 33 2.29 -1.90 8.29
C ARG A 33 1.09 -1.01 7.99
N ALA A 34 -0.05 -1.63 7.73
CA ALA A 34 -1.33 -0.94 7.62
C ALA A 34 -2.05 -0.91 8.97
N SER A 35 -2.57 0.26 9.34
CA SER A 35 -3.34 0.46 10.57
C SER A 35 -4.50 1.41 10.32
N GLN A 36 -5.49 1.40 11.21
CA GLN A 36 -6.65 2.28 11.11
C GLN A 36 -7.36 2.19 9.74
N ALA A 37 -7.47 0.98 9.21
CA ALA A 37 -8.05 0.72 7.90
C ALA A 37 -9.58 0.69 7.97
N TRP A 38 -10.24 1.63 7.28
CA TRP A 38 -11.69 1.72 7.24
C TRP A 38 -12.18 2.29 5.91
N LEU A 39 -13.42 1.99 5.56
CA LEU A 39 -14.07 2.57 4.39
C LEU A 39 -15.41 3.19 4.77
N ARG A 40 -15.77 4.26 4.07
CA ARG A 40 -17.05 4.95 4.24
C ARG A 40 -18.01 4.48 3.17
N VAL A 41 -19.09 3.83 3.59
CA VAL A 41 -20.16 3.40 2.71
C VAL A 41 -21.13 4.57 2.52
N LEU A 42 -21.47 4.86 1.27
CA LEU A 42 -22.50 5.83 0.91
C LEU A 42 -23.78 5.11 0.43
N PRO A 43 -24.96 5.74 0.54
CA PRO A 43 -26.20 5.16 0.06
C PRO A 43 -26.21 4.89 -1.45
N GLY A 44 -26.93 3.84 -1.87
CA GLY A 44 -27.08 3.47 -3.27
C GLY A 44 -25.79 2.94 -3.90
N ASP A 45 -25.63 3.14 -5.21
CA ASP A 45 -24.45 2.71 -5.97
C ASP A 45 -23.31 3.74 -5.97
N LEU A 46 -23.33 4.68 -5.02
CA LEU A 46 -22.33 5.73 -4.93
C LEU A 46 -20.93 5.16 -4.60
N PRO A 47 -19.87 5.79 -5.11
CA PRO A 47 -18.49 5.49 -4.73
C PRO A 47 -18.25 5.44 -3.22
N ALA A 48 -17.52 4.42 -2.75
CA ALA A 48 -17.00 4.41 -1.38
C ALA A 48 -15.58 4.98 -1.33
N GLY A 49 -15.22 5.61 -0.22
CA GLY A 49 -13.85 6.06 0.06
C GLY A 49 -13.22 5.19 1.14
N ALA A 50 -12.03 4.64 0.89
CA ALA A 50 -11.25 3.89 1.89
C ALA A 50 -9.99 4.64 2.31
N TYR A 51 -9.68 4.47 3.59
CA TYR A 51 -8.72 5.24 4.37
C TYR A 51 -7.88 4.29 5.22
N VAL A 52 -6.59 4.56 5.33
CA VAL A 52 -5.62 3.72 6.03
C VAL A 52 -4.36 4.53 6.33
N THR A 53 -3.74 4.25 7.46
CA THR A 53 -2.41 4.73 7.80
C THR A 53 -1.38 3.65 7.44
N LEU A 54 -0.42 4.00 6.60
CA LEU A 54 0.70 3.14 6.23
C LEU A 54 1.96 3.63 6.92
N GLU A 55 2.63 2.73 7.63
CA GLU A 55 3.89 2.98 8.31
C GLU A 55 4.99 2.12 7.67
N ASN A 56 6.09 2.76 7.29
CA ASN A 56 7.22 2.11 6.67
C ASN A 56 8.36 2.00 7.68
N SER A 57 8.69 0.77 8.10
CA SER A 57 9.83 0.52 8.99
C SER A 57 11.15 0.27 8.26
N GLY A 58 11.15 0.23 6.93
CA GLY A 58 12.32 -0.02 6.10
C GLY A 58 13.18 1.22 5.89
N ASP A 59 14.41 0.98 5.43
CA ASP A 59 15.42 2.01 5.18
C ASP A 59 15.25 2.71 3.81
N GLN A 60 14.31 2.25 2.98
CA GLN A 60 14.01 2.80 1.66
C GLN A 60 12.56 3.31 1.60
N PRO A 61 12.29 4.38 0.82
CA PRO A 61 10.92 4.81 0.59
C PRO A 61 10.13 3.74 -0.18
N ALA A 62 8.83 3.64 0.13
CA ALA A 62 7.88 2.81 -0.62
C ALA A 62 6.89 3.71 -1.36
N SER A 63 6.14 3.16 -2.32
CA SER A 63 5.18 3.90 -3.13
C SER A 63 3.89 3.11 -3.29
N LEU A 64 2.79 3.56 -2.67
CA LEU A 64 1.48 2.94 -2.89
C LEU A 64 0.95 3.38 -4.26
N ARG A 65 0.80 2.43 -5.19
CA ARG A 65 0.33 2.67 -6.57
C ARG A 65 -1.19 2.50 -6.71
N GLY A 66 -1.82 1.81 -5.76
CA GLY A 66 -3.26 1.59 -5.77
C GLY A 66 -3.65 0.32 -5.02
N ALA A 67 -4.82 -0.21 -5.31
CA ALA A 67 -5.31 -1.44 -4.69
C ALA A 67 -6.22 -2.23 -5.62
N SER A 68 -6.66 -3.40 -5.17
CA SER A 68 -7.76 -4.17 -5.77
C SER A 68 -8.62 -4.81 -4.67
N SER A 69 -9.81 -5.26 -5.01
CA SER A 69 -10.69 -6.00 -4.10
C SER A 69 -11.58 -6.95 -4.91
N ALA A 70 -11.98 -8.07 -4.32
CA ALA A 70 -13.01 -8.93 -4.89
C ALA A 70 -14.41 -8.34 -4.71
N SER A 71 -14.59 -7.43 -3.74
CA SER A 71 -15.88 -6.83 -3.40
C SER A 71 -16.22 -5.61 -4.27
N TYR A 72 -15.28 -5.09 -5.05
CA TYR A 72 -15.45 -3.88 -5.87
C TYR A 72 -14.85 -4.06 -7.25
N THR A 73 -15.50 -3.49 -8.25
CA THR A 73 -15.08 -3.63 -9.66
C THR A 73 -13.76 -2.90 -9.94
N SER A 74 -13.55 -1.75 -9.30
CA SER A 74 -12.30 -0.99 -9.44
C SER A 74 -11.95 -0.26 -8.14
N VAL A 75 -10.66 -0.12 -7.86
CA VAL A 75 -10.11 0.64 -6.74
C VAL A 75 -9.01 1.55 -7.26
N MET A 76 -9.20 2.86 -7.14
CA MET A 76 -8.31 3.88 -7.71
C MET A 76 -7.74 4.77 -6.59
N LEU A 77 -6.47 5.15 -6.70
CA LEU A 77 -5.86 6.09 -5.76
C LEU A 77 -6.18 7.53 -6.18
N HIS A 78 -6.77 8.30 -5.27
CA HIS A 78 -7.22 9.65 -5.50
C HIS A 78 -6.62 10.61 -4.47
N LYS A 79 -6.54 11.89 -4.83
CA LYS A 79 -6.25 13.01 -3.94
C LYS A 79 -7.39 14.01 -3.98
N SER A 80 -7.89 14.38 -2.80
CA SER A 80 -8.80 15.51 -2.64
C SER A 80 -8.01 16.82 -2.56
N SER A 81 -8.51 17.85 -3.21
CA SER A 81 -8.02 19.23 -3.10
C SER A 81 -9.19 20.21 -3.08
N THR A 82 -8.94 21.43 -2.64
CA THR A 82 -9.87 22.55 -2.82
C THR A 82 -9.27 23.49 -3.84
N GLU A 83 -10.02 23.79 -4.90
CA GLU A 83 -9.61 24.70 -5.95
C GLU A 83 -10.73 25.71 -6.18
N GLY A 84 -10.44 27.00 -5.95
CA GLY A 84 -11.45 28.07 -6.10
C GLY A 84 -12.67 27.94 -5.17
N GLY A 85 -12.51 27.33 -3.99
CA GLY A 85 -13.61 27.08 -3.04
C GLY A 85 -14.47 25.85 -3.37
N MET A 86 -14.15 25.12 -4.45
CA MET A 86 -14.81 23.87 -4.82
C MET A 86 -13.91 22.67 -4.49
N GLY A 87 -14.50 21.64 -3.89
CA GLY A 87 -13.82 20.37 -3.68
C GLY A 87 -13.60 19.64 -5.00
N ARG A 88 -12.37 19.21 -5.26
CA ARG A 88 -11.98 18.41 -6.43
C ARG A 88 -11.34 17.10 -5.97
N MET A 89 -11.58 16.03 -6.71
CA MET A 89 -10.91 14.75 -6.55
C MET A 89 -10.23 14.40 -7.86
N SER A 90 -8.93 14.08 -7.79
CA SER A 90 -8.13 13.70 -8.96
C SER A 90 -7.48 12.35 -8.73
N ILE A 91 -7.47 11.50 -9.76
CA ILE A 91 -6.67 10.27 -9.77
C ILE A 91 -5.19 10.65 -9.66
N VAL A 92 -4.42 9.88 -8.90
CA VAL A 92 -2.97 10.02 -8.78
C VAL A 92 -2.31 8.67 -9.04
N GLU A 93 -1.07 8.70 -9.55
CA GLU A 93 -0.33 7.49 -9.91
C GLU A 93 0.28 6.79 -8.70
N ASP A 94 0.66 7.55 -7.68
CA ASP A 94 1.12 7.00 -6.41
C ASP A 94 1.01 7.94 -5.21
N LEU A 95 1.19 7.33 -4.03
CA LEU A 95 1.42 7.99 -2.77
C LEU A 95 2.77 7.51 -2.20
N PRO A 96 3.79 8.38 -2.11
CA PRO A 96 5.06 8.04 -1.49
C PRO A 96 4.93 7.86 0.03
N ILE A 97 5.66 6.88 0.56
CA ILE A 97 5.74 6.54 1.98
C ILE A 97 7.23 6.60 2.37
N PRO A 98 7.67 7.66 3.08
CA PRO A 98 9.08 7.84 3.41
C PRO A 98 9.65 6.67 4.22
N ALA A 99 10.95 6.39 4.07
CA ALA A 99 11.68 5.49 4.95
C ALA A 99 11.52 5.92 6.41
N HIS A 100 11.32 4.95 7.32
CA HIS A 100 11.00 5.20 8.74
C HIS A 100 9.85 6.19 8.98
N GLY A 101 8.95 6.33 7.99
CA GLY A 101 7.93 7.35 7.95
C GLY A 101 6.51 6.78 7.85
N LYS A 102 5.54 7.68 7.73
CA LYS A 102 4.12 7.34 7.59
C LYS A 102 3.47 8.12 6.46
N ALA A 103 2.48 7.50 5.83
CA ALA A 103 1.56 8.15 4.91
C ALA A 103 0.12 7.79 5.29
N ALA A 104 -0.76 8.79 5.35
CA ALA A 104 -2.16 8.60 5.69
C ALA A 104 -3.06 8.85 4.48
N LEU A 105 -3.91 7.88 4.18
CA LEU A 105 -5.09 8.09 3.36
C LEU A 105 -6.21 8.47 4.31
N ALA A 106 -6.62 9.74 4.27
CA ALA A 106 -7.57 10.32 5.22
C ALA A 106 -8.57 11.24 4.49
N PRO A 107 -9.76 11.48 5.07
CA PRO A 107 -10.75 12.37 4.49
C PRO A 107 -10.16 13.77 4.20
N GLY A 108 -10.45 14.31 3.01
CA GLY A 108 -9.89 15.59 2.56
C GLY A 108 -8.46 15.52 2.01
N GLY A 109 -7.79 14.37 2.11
CA GLY A 109 -6.47 14.12 1.54
C GLY A 109 -6.50 12.99 0.50
N TYR A 110 -5.52 12.08 0.60
CA TYR A 110 -5.49 10.88 -0.24
C TYR A 110 -6.54 9.87 0.20
N HIS A 111 -7.11 9.13 -0.74
CA HIS A 111 -8.05 8.04 -0.46
C HIS A 111 -8.06 7.03 -1.61
N LEU A 112 -8.44 5.80 -1.30
CA LEU A 112 -8.80 4.82 -2.33
C LEU A 112 -10.28 5.04 -2.65
N MET A 113 -10.60 5.29 -3.91
CA MET A 113 -11.97 5.37 -4.41
C MET A 113 -12.39 3.98 -4.92
N LEU A 114 -13.44 3.43 -4.33
CA LEU A 114 -13.95 2.08 -4.61
C LEU A 114 -15.21 2.20 -5.47
N MET A 115 -15.12 1.71 -6.69
CA MET A 115 -16.18 1.76 -7.69
C MET A 115 -16.97 0.46 -7.72
N LYS A 116 -18.31 0.61 -7.76
CA LYS A 116 -19.28 -0.45 -8.04
C LYS A 116 -19.03 -1.71 -7.21
N ALA A 117 -19.65 -1.77 -6.05
CA ALA A 117 -19.62 -2.95 -5.20
C ALA A 117 -20.25 -4.15 -5.93
N ALA A 118 -19.63 -5.32 -5.82
CA ALA A 118 -20.16 -6.57 -6.39
C ALA A 118 -21.39 -7.09 -5.63
N ALA A 119 -21.50 -6.72 -4.35
CA ALA A 119 -22.64 -6.98 -3.48
C ALA A 119 -22.81 -5.80 -2.50
N PRO A 120 -23.99 -5.61 -1.89
CA PRO A 120 -24.18 -4.56 -0.89
C PRO A 120 -23.21 -4.72 0.28
N VAL A 121 -22.46 -3.65 0.58
CA VAL A 121 -21.57 -3.56 1.75
C VAL A 121 -22.28 -2.72 2.81
N LYS A 122 -22.37 -3.22 4.05
CA LYS A 122 -23.05 -2.55 5.15
C LYS A 122 -22.05 -2.09 6.21
N PRO A 123 -22.38 -1.05 7.00
CA PRO A 123 -21.60 -0.71 8.18
C PRO A 123 -21.41 -1.94 9.09
N GLY A 124 -20.17 -2.16 9.55
CA GLY A 124 -19.76 -3.32 10.34
C GLY A 124 -19.12 -4.45 9.51
N ASP A 125 -19.32 -4.48 8.19
CA ASP A 125 -18.68 -5.48 7.33
C ASP A 125 -17.16 -5.26 7.25
N LYS A 126 -16.42 -6.33 7.01
CA LYS A 126 -14.98 -6.28 6.69
C LYS A 126 -14.79 -6.50 5.20
N VAL A 127 -14.13 -5.56 4.55
CA VAL A 127 -13.79 -5.65 3.13
C VAL A 127 -12.28 -5.79 3.00
N LYS A 128 -11.82 -6.86 2.35
CA LYS A 128 -10.40 -7.08 2.07
C LYS A 128 -9.97 -6.30 0.83
N LEU A 129 -8.95 -5.47 0.97
CA LEU A 129 -8.26 -4.80 -0.13
C LEU A 129 -6.83 -5.33 -0.22
N ILE A 130 -6.35 -5.50 -1.45
CA ILE A 130 -4.98 -5.84 -1.76
C ILE A 130 -4.28 -4.56 -2.21
N LEU A 131 -3.49 -3.96 -1.32
CA LEU A 131 -2.68 -2.77 -1.62
C LEU A 131 -1.51 -3.17 -2.51
N ARG A 132 -1.19 -2.36 -3.53
CA ARG A 132 -0.14 -2.61 -4.51
C ARG A 132 0.93 -1.52 -4.45
N PHE A 133 2.18 -1.94 -4.38
CA PHE A 133 3.34 -1.06 -4.22
C PHE A 133 4.15 -0.89 -5.51
N GLY A 134 5.12 0.03 -5.50
CA GLY A 134 5.89 0.43 -6.68
C GLY A 134 6.77 -0.69 -7.23
N ASP A 135 7.27 -1.55 -6.36
CA ASP A 135 8.06 -2.73 -6.69
C ASP A 135 7.22 -3.95 -7.14
N GLY A 136 5.89 -3.80 -7.19
CA GLY A 136 4.94 -4.86 -7.55
C GLY A 136 4.55 -5.78 -6.37
N SER A 137 5.11 -5.57 -5.18
CA SER A 137 4.70 -6.28 -3.97
C SER A 137 3.31 -5.84 -3.51
N THR A 138 2.67 -6.65 -2.65
CA THR A 138 1.30 -6.41 -2.22
C THR A 138 1.09 -6.67 -0.73
N LEU A 139 0.12 -5.95 -0.15
CA LEU A 139 -0.29 -6.11 1.24
C LEU A 139 -1.81 -6.28 1.33
N ALA A 140 -2.25 -7.44 1.81
CA ALA A 140 -3.66 -7.69 2.10
C ALA A 140 -4.06 -7.00 3.42
N THR A 141 -5.05 -6.12 3.37
CA THR A 141 -5.53 -5.37 4.53
C THR A 141 -7.05 -5.45 4.62
N ASP A 142 -7.58 -5.71 5.82
CA ASP A 142 -9.01 -5.68 6.09
C ASP A 142 -9.45 -4.28 6.50
N PHE A 143 -10.45 -3.74 5.79
CA PHE A 143 -11.03 -2.43 6.04
C PHE A 143 -12.40 -2.61 6.68
N LEU A 144 -12.64 -1.91 7.80
CA LEU A 144 -13.96 -1.89 8.44
C LEU A 144 -14.88 -0.91 7.69
N ALA A 145 -16.04 -1.40 7.23
CA ALA A 145 -17.07 -0.57 6.64
C ALA A 145 -17.79 0.28 7.70
N ARG A 146 -17.95 1.57 7.43
CA ARG A 146 -18.51 2.57 8.35
C ARG A 146 -19.63 3.37 7.68
N PRO A 147 -20.57 3.94 8.47
CA PRO A 147 -21.66 4.73 7.92
C PRO A 147 -21.19 6.03 7.26
N ALA A 148 -22.07 6.64 6.47
CA ALA A 148 -21.78 7.83 5.69
C ALA A 148 -21.33 9.05 6.52
N ASN A 149 -21.74 9.13 7.80
CA ASN A 149 -21.37 10.20 8.72
C ASN A 149 -20.04 9.97 9.46
N ALA A 150 -19.36 8.84 9.26
CA ALA A 150 -18.09 8.56 9.93
C ALA A 150 -16.97 9.50 9.45
N SER A 151 -16.17 10.05 10.36
CA SER A 151 -15.04 10.94 10.08
C SER A 151 -13.67 10.29 10.27
N GLY A 152 -13.59 9.15 10.95
CA GLY A 152 -12.35 8.47 11.28
C GLY A 152 -12.50 6.98 11.60
N PRO A 153 -11.39 6.33 12.00
CA PRO A 153 -11.32 4.89 12.30
C PRO A 153 -11.96 4.49 13.64
N ASP A 154 -12.14 5.44 14.57
CA ASP A 154 -12.61 5.16 15.95
C ASP A 154 -14.04 5.65 16.24
N ASP A 155 -14.67 6.36 15.31
CA ASP A 155 -16.07 6.80 15.33
C ASP A 155 -17.08 5.62 15.25
N ALA A 156 -17.14 4.81 16.30
CA ALA A 156 -18.10 3.72 16.42
C ALA A 156 -19.52 4.31 16.44
N ALA A 157 -20.25 4.12 15.33
CA ALA A 157 -21.70 4.06 15.26
C ALA A 157 -22.48 5.18 16.01
N ALA A 158 -22.50 6.39 15.45
CA ALA A 158 -23.63 7.31 15.63
C ALA A 158 -24.85 6.86 14.81
N ALA A 159 -25.22 5.58 14.93
CA ALA A 159 -26.35 4.96 14.27
C ALA A 159 -27.24 4.25 15.31
N GLN A 160 -27.60 4.95 16.38
CA GLN A 160 -28.75 4.66 17.24
C GLN A 160 -29.27 5.99 17.80
N ASP A 161 -30.25 6.56 17.10
CA ASP A 161 -31.38 7.36 17.62
C ASP A 161 -31.84 8.37 16.56
N HIS A 162 -32.93 8.04 15.88
CA HIS A 162 -33.80 9.02 15.23
C HIS A 162 -35.22 8.74 15.75
N GLY A 163 -35.44 8.99 17.04
CA GLY A 163 -36.77 9.22 17.57
C GLY A 163 -36.99 10.71 17.77
N HIS A 164 -37.72 11.36 16.86
CA HIS A 164 -38.62 12.50 17.09
C HIS A 164 -39.74 12.42 16.04
#